data_AF-A0AA39H163-F1
#
_entry.id   AF-A0AA39H163-F1
#
_cell.length_a   1.000
_cell.length_b   1.000
_cell.length_c   1.000
_cell.angle_alpha   90.00
_cell.angle_beta   90.00
_cell.angle_gamma   90.00
#
_symmetry.space_group_name_H-M   'P 1'
#
loop_
_entity.id
_entity.type
_entity.pdbx_description
1 polymer ?
#
loop_
_entity_poly.entity_id
_entity_poly.type
_entity_poly.pdbx_seq_one_letter_code
_entity_poly.pdbx_strand_id
1 'polypeptide(L)'
;MYRGNKCPQYCMIIYSVAFWCSGFGILFLGIWMLAEPRRSYILDLVDFSEDDPLLRFGCYFAIVSGITTLFVGFLACCGAIKGARCLLTGFVAFVIFIFFAELSIGVFALFYRDKFRDNRMPHYLANFSTNRYNRDKWVTPLMDTIQFYQQCCGGIGPKDYYGGYWYLTNKERGTQSFVPFSCCKQAQAARAWAIQPIDPMCSIYPYYSQAFNNSVHTEGCHKKLQEWFDQQVIIFAVVGFSLAAFQIIGICLAIIMCRHIHGYSYVEMKSVNLVFVVFLFLFAMSFGNAYILKRHYEYPRSIRTIYGMVPDFSAMMRVYGKRSDTGM
;
A
#
# COMPACT_ATOMS: atom_id res chain seq x y z
N MET A 1 -31.44 -39.58 12.52
CA MET A 1 -31.21 -38.61 11.43
C MET A 1 -31.81 -37.27 11.81
N TYR A 2 -31.05 -36.36 12.43
CA TYR A 2 -31.53 -35.00 12.67
C TYR A 2 -31.28 -34.16 11.41
N ARG A 3 -32.35 -33.85 10.69
CA ARG A 3 -32.37 -33.00 9.49
C ARG A 3 -32.34 -31.54 9.95
N GLY A 4 -31.21 -31.09 10.51
CA GLY A 4 -31.01 -29.70 10.89
C GLY A 4 -31.01 -28.77 9.68
N ASN A 5 -31.54 -27.55 9.83
CA ASN A 5 -31.68 -26.56 8.76
C ASN A 5 -30.33 -26.35 8.04
N LYS A 6 -30.26 -26.67 6.74
CA LYS A 6 -29.03 -26.52 5.92
C LYS A 6 -28.72 -25.06 5.52
N CYS A 7 -29.60 -24.12 5.87
CA CYS A 7 -29.45 -22.69 5.57
C CYS A 7 -28.08 -22.10 5.95
N PRO A 8 -27.57 -22.21 7.21
CA PRO A 8 -26.27 -21.67 7.58
C PRO A 8 -25.10 -22.29 6.79
N GLN A 9 -25.19 -23.57 6.43
CA GLN A 9 -24.17 -24.22 5.60
C GLN A 9 -24.12 -23.63 4.19
N TYR A 10 -25.27 -23.43 3.54
CA TYR A 10 -25.32 -22.80 2.22
C TYR A 10 -24.87 -21.34 2.26
N CYS A 11 -25.28 -20.56 3.27
CA CYS A 11 -24.82 -19.18 3.44
C CYS A 11 -23.30 -19.09 3.60
N MET A 12 -22.69 -20.01 4.37
CA MET A 12 -21.24 -20.05 4.56
C MET A 12 -20.49 -20.45 3.27
N ILE A 13 -21.06 -21.34 2.46
CA ILE A 13 -20.51 -21.72 1.16
C ILE A 13 -20.59 -20.53 0.19
N ILE A 14 -21.71 -19.83 0.12
CA ILE A 14 -21.86 -18.63 -0.73
C ILE A 14 -20.84 -17.56 -0.32
N TYR A 15 -20.69 -17.32 0.99
CA TYR A 15 -19.69 -16.40 1.53
C TYR A 15 -18.26 -16.80 1.13
N SER A 16 -17.93 -18.10 1.21
CA SER A 16 -16.63 -18.62 0.78
C SER A 16 -16.38 -18.43 -0.73
N VAL A 17 -17.39 -18.66 -1.58
CA VAL A 17 -17.28 -18.42 -3.02
C VAL A 17 -16.98 -16.95 -3.31
N ALA A 18 -17.58 -16.01 -2.57
CA ALA A 18 -17.26 -14.59 -2.71
C ALA A 18 -15.77 -14.29 -2.38
N PHE A 19 -15.21 -14.91 -1.32
CA PHE A 19 -13.78 -14.82 -1.01
C PHE A 19 -12.89 -15.41 -2.10
N TRP A 20 -13.35 -16.50 -2.74
CA TRP A 20 -12.58 -17.10 -3.83
C TRP A 20 -12.58 -16.22 -5.07
N CYS A 21 -13.73 -15.70 -5.47
CA CYS A 21 -13.83 -14.77 -6.59
C CYS A 21 -12.96 -13.52 -6.37
N SER A 22 -13.00 -12.93 -5.17
CA SER A 22 -12.14 -11.78 -4.86
C SER A 22 -10.66 -12.16 -4.81
N GLY A 23 -10.30 -13.29 -4.20
CA GLY A 23 -8.93 -13.78 -4.13
C GLY A 23 -8.30 -14.04 -5.51
N PHE A 24 -9.03 -14.71 -6.41
CA PHE A 24 -8.58 -14.91 -7.79
C PHE A 24 -8.49 -13.59 -8.55
N GLY A 25 -9.44 -12.66 -8.36
CA GLY A 25 -9.39 -11.34 -8.99
C GLY A 25 -8.15 -10.55 -8.56
N ILE A 26 -7.88 -10.48 -7.26
CA ILE A 26 -6.70 -9.76 -6.72
C ILE A 26 -5.40 -10.42 -7.18
N LEU A 27 -5.33 -11.76 -7.13
CA LEU A 27 -4.15 -12.51 -7.57
C LEU A 27 -3.89 -12.31 -9.07
N PHE A 28 -4.95 -12.39 -9.89
CA PHE A 28 -4.86 -12.12 -11.33
C PHE A 28 -4.35 -10.71 -11.59
N LEU A 29 -4.91 -9.68 -10.92
CA LEU A 29 -4.45 -8.30 -11.07
C LEU A 29 -2.98 -8.16 -10.66
N GLY A 30 -2.56 -8.74 -9.54
CA GLY A 30 -1.17 -8.69 -9.08
C GLY A 30 -0.19 -9.32 -10.07
N ILE A 31 -0.52 -10.50 -10.61
CA ILE A 31 0.31 -11.18 -11.63
C ILE A 31 0.28 -10.40 -12.95
N TRP A 32 -0.90 -9.95 -13.39
CA TRP A 32 -1.07 -9.17 -14.62
C TRP A 32 -0.22 -7.89 -14.61
N MET A 33 -0.17 -7.19 -13.48
CA MET A 33 0.65 -5.99 -13.30
C MET A 33 2.15 -6.28 -13.45
N LEU A 34 2.61 -7.47 -13.06
CA LEU A 34 4.02 -7.90 -13.18
C LEU A 34 4.35 -8.49 -14.56
N ALA A 35 3.41 -9.20 -15.17
CA ALA A 35 3.63 -9.97 -16.40
C ALA A 35 3.61 -9.13 -17.67
N GLU A 36 2.93 -7.97 -17.67
CA GLU A 36 2.86 -7.10 -18.84
C GLU A 36 4.26 -6.53 -19.16
N PRO A 37 4.89 -6.86 -20.31
CA PRO A 37 6.28 -6.51 -20.63
C PRO A 37 6.56 -5.00 -20.62
N ARG A 38 5.55 -4.19 -20.93
CA ARG A 38 5.63 -2.72 -20.88
C ARG A 38 5.65 -2.16 -19.45
N ARG A 39 5.09 -2.89 -18.48
CA ARG A 39 5.13 -2.58 -17.04
C ARG A 39 6.33 -3.25 -16.37
N SER A 40 6.71 -4.44 -16.82
CA SER A 40 7.92 -5.14 -16.40
C SER A 40 9.17 -4.38 -16.83
N TYR A 41 9.22 -3.73 -18.01
CA TYR A 41 10.35 -2.89 -18.41
C TYR A 41 10.57 -1.69 -17.47
N ILE A 42 9.50 -1.06 -16.97
CA ILE A 42 9.57 -0.03 -15.91
C ILE A 42 10.05 -0.65 -14.58
N LEU A 43 9.69 -1.90 -14.29
CA LEU A 43 10.11 -2.63 -13.09
C LEU A 43 11.54 -3.19 -13.18
N ASP A 44 12.04 -3.50 -14.38
CA ASP A 44 13.37 -4.06 -14.69
C ASP A 44 14.42 -2.95 -14.88
N LEU A 45 14.05 -1.79 -15.43
CA LEU A 45 14.93 -0.61 -15.40
C LEU A 45 15.29 -0.20 -13.96
N VAL A 46 14.44 -0.56 -12.99
CA VAL A 46 14.63 -0.33 -11.56
C VAL A 46 15.59 -1.35 -10.92
N ASP A 47 15.90 -2.48 -11.57
CA ASP A 47 16.59 -3.63 -10.98
C ASP A 47 18.14 -3.54 -10.96
N PHE A 48 18.72 -2.35 -10.73
CA PHE A 48 20.19 -2.24 -10.52
C PHE A 48 20.60 -1.51 -9.23
N SER A 49 19.68 -1.33 -8.28
CA SER A 49 20.07 -1.09 -6.89
C SER A 49 18.93 -1.55 -6.01
N GLU A 50 19.27 -2.40 -5.05
CA GLU A 50 18.49 -2.63 -3.85
C GLU A 50 17.97 -1.28 -3.32
N ASP A 51 16.72 -1.28 -2.83
CA ASP A 51 16.01 -0.19 -2.14
C ASP A 51 14.89 0.53 -2.96
N ASP A 52 13.74 -0.14 -2.97
CA ASP A 52 12.35 0.37 -2.98
C ASP A 52 11.65 0.81 -4.30
N PRO A 53 10.74 -0.04 -4.81
CA PRO A 53 9.71 0.33 -5.78
C PRO A 53 8.30 0.17 -5.17
N LEU A 54 7.67 1.29 -4.76
CA LEU A 54 6.31 1.33 -4.18
C LEU A 54 5.27 0.55 -5.02
N LEU A 55 5.41 0.58 -6.35
CA LEU A 55 4.54 -0.14 -7.27
C LEU A 55 4.77 -1.67 -7.23
N ARG A 56 6.04 -2.11 -7.20
CA ARG A 56 6.40 -3.54 -7.13
C ARG A 56 5.99 -4.12 -5.78
N PHE A 57 6.19 -3.36 -4.70
CA PHE A 57 5.66 -3.68 -3.37
C PHE A 57 4.14 -3.86 -3.41
N GLY A 58 3.41 -2.92 -4.03
CA GLY A 58 1.96 -3.03 -4.21
C GLY A 58 1.53 -4.29 -4.97
N CYS A 59 2.26 -4.68 -6.02
CA CYS A 59 1.98 -5.89 -6.79
C CYS A 59 2.24 -7.17 -5.97
N TYR A 60 3.36 -7.25 -5.26
CA TYR A 60 3.64 -8.38 -4.37
C TYR A 60 2.63 -8.46 -3.22
N PHE A 61 2.26 -7.32 -2.65
CA PHE A 61 1.21 -7.25 -1.62
C PHE A 61 -0.14 -7.74 -2.17
N ALA A 62 -0.51 -7.36 -3.39
CA ALA A 62 -1.71 -7.88 -4.06
C ALA A 62 -1.64 -9.40 -4.24
N ILE A 63 -0.50 -9.95 -4.67
CA ILE A 63 -0.33 -11.42 -4.83
C ILE A 63 -0.47 -12.14 -3.48
N VAL A 64 0.24 -11.67 -2.45
CA VAL A 64 0.20 -12.28 -1.11
C VAL A 64 -1.20 -12.19 -0.49
N SER A 65 -1.85 -11.04 -0.61
CA SER A 65 -3.23 -10.85 -0.13
C SER A 65 -4.23 -11.70 -0.92
N GLY A 66 -4.07 -11.85 -2.23
CA GLY A 66 -4.88 -12.75 -3.06
C GLY A 66 -4.78 -14.22 -2.62
N ILE A 67 -3.55 -14.73 -2.44
CA ILE A 67 -3.30 -16.10 -1.96
C ILE A 67 -3.91 -16.30 -0.55
N THR A 68 -3.72 -15.32 0.33
CA THR A 68 -4.30 -15.34 1.69
C THR A 68 -5.82 -15.43 1.63
N THR A 69 -6.46 -14.61 0.80
CA THR A 69 -7.92 -14.54 0.67
C THR A 69 -8.47 -15.89 0.15
N LEU A 70 -7.79 -16.52 -0.81
CA LEU A 70 -8.11 -17.86 -1.29
C LEU A 70 -8.01 -18.91 -0.17
N PHE A 71 -6.94 -18.84 0.63
CA PHE A 71 -6.74 -19.73 1.77
C PHE A 71 -7.82 -19.58 2.84
N VAL A 72 -8.15 -18.35 3.23
CA VAL A 72 -9.24 -18.06 4.19
C VAL A 72 -10.58 -18.56 3.64
N GLY A 73 -10.86 -18.35 2.35
CA GLY A 73 -12.03 -18.89 1.69
C GLY A 73 -12.06 -20.42 1.70
N PHE A 74 -10.92 -21.09 1.52
CA PHE A 74 -10.82 -22.55 1.60
C PHE A 74 -11.16 -23.08 3.00
N LEU A 75 -10.67 -22.42 4.05
CA LEU A 75 -11.03 -22.75 5.44
C LEU A 75 -12.54 -22.63 5.68
N ALA A 76 -13.16 -21.55 5.19
CA ALA A 76 -14.62 -21.35 5.26
C ALA A 76 -15.39 -22.47 4.54
N CYS A 77 -15.01 -22.81 3.31
CA CYS A 77 -15.67 -23.85 2.51
C CYS A 77 -15.53 -25.24 3.15
N CYS A 78 -14.28 -25.64 3.46
CA CYS A 78 -14.01 -26.95 4.04
C CYS A 78 -14.60 -27.08 5.44
N GLY A 79 -14.56 -26.00 6.23
CA GLY A 79 -15.28 -25.91 7.49
C GLY A 79 -16.77 -26.17 7.31
N ALA A 80 -17.39 -25.53 6.34
CA ALA A 80 -18.81 -25.66 6.08
C ALA A 80 -19.21 -27.06 5.57
N ILE A 81 -18.44 -27.65 4.67
CA ILE A 81 -18.74 -28.98 4.10
C ILE A 81 -18.49 -30.08 5.12
N LYS A 82 -17.34 -30.06 5.80
CA LYS A 82 -16.94 -31.11 6.75
C LYS A 82 -17.58 -30.95 8.13
N GLY A 83 -18.21 -29.82 8.41
CA GLY A 83 -18.70 -29.49 9.75
C GLY A 83 -17.57 -29.47 10.80
N ALA A 84 -16.34 -29.13 10.39
CA ALA A 84 -15.17 -29.20 11.24
C ALA A 84 -14.98 -27.90 12.03
N ARG A 85 -15.33 -27.91 13.32
CA ARG A 85 -15.25 -26.72 14.21
C ARG A 85 -13.87 -26.06 14.19
N CYS A 86 -12.78 -26.84 14.18
CA CYS A 86 -11.42 -26.31 14.13
C CYS A 86 -11.16 -25.41 12.91
N LEU A 87 -11.65 -25.80 11.73
CA LEU A 87 -11.51 -25.01 10.50
C LEU A 87 -12.34 -23.72 10.56
N LEU A 88 -13.56 -23.77 11.11
CA LEU A 88 -14.37 -22.57 11.33
C LEU A 88 -13.73 -21.63 12.34
N THR A 89 -13.18 -22.14 13.44
CA THR A 89 -12.46 -21.34 14.44
C THR A 89 -11.23 -20.68 13.81
N GLY A 90 -10.47 -21.41 12.99
CA GLY A 90 -9.35 -20.85 12.24
C GLY A 90 -9.79 -19.72 11.30
N PHE A 91 -10.87 -19.93 10.54
CA PHE A 91 -11.47 -18.88 9.71
C PHE A 91 -11.83 -17.62 10.52
N VAL A 92 -12.53 -17.78 11.65
CA VAL A 92 -12.90 -16.66 12.53
C VAL A 92 -11.66 -15.93 13.04
N ALA A 93 -10.62 -16.67 13.46
CA ALA A 93 -9.37 -16.07 13.94
C ALA A 93 -8.67 -15.22 12.86
N PHE A 94 -8.60 -15.72 11.62
CA PHE A 94 -8.05 -14.96 10.50
C PHE A 94 -8.86 -13.71 10.17
N VAL A 95 -10.19 -13.79 10.16
CA VAL A 95 -11.05 -12.64 9.88
C VAL A 95 -10.93 -11.58 10.98
N ILE A 96 -10.87 -11.98 12.25
CA ILE A 96 -10.63 -11.04 13.37
C ILE A 96 -9.27 -10.36 13.24
N PHE A 97 -8.23 -11.10 12.87
CA PHE A 97 -6.90 -10.52 12.64
C PHE A 97 -6.93 -9.46 11.53
N ILE A 98 -7.60 -9.76 10.40
CA ILE A 98 -7.77 -8.81 9.29
C ILE A 98 -8.57 -7.58 9.74
N PHE A 99 -9.64 -7.75 10.52
CA PHE A 99 -10.42 -6.63 11.07
C PHE A 99 -9.57 -5.66 11.90
N PHE A 100 -8.70 -6.18 12.78
CA PHE A 100 -7.78 -5.32 13.55
C PHE A 100 -6.71 -4.66 12.69
N ALA A 101 -6.23 -5.33 11.64
CA ALA A 101 -5.32 -4.73 10.67
C ALA A 101 -5.98 -3.57 9.92
N GLU A 102 -7.22 -3.74 9.44
CA GLU A 102 -8.01 -2.69 8.79
C GLU A 102 -8.27 -1.51 9.73
N LEU A 103 -8.66 -1.80 10.99
CA LEU A 103 -8.85 -0.79 12.01
C LEU A 103 -7.56 0.00 12.26
N SER A 104 -6.42 -0.68 12.35
CA SER A 104 -5.11 -0.05 12.56
C SER A 104 -4.74 0.87 11.39
N ILE A 105 -4.96 0.42 10.14
CA ILE A 105 -4.74 1.23 8.94
C ILE A 105 -5.64 2.47 8.95
N GLY A 106 -6.93 2.32 9.30
CA GLY A 106 -7.87 3.44 9.40
C GLY A 106 -7.45 4.47 10.46
N VAL A 107 -7.03 4.00 11.64
CA VAL A 107 -6.53 4.86 12.73
C VAL A 107 -5.25 5.59 12.29
N PHE A 108 -4.29 4.88 11.68
CA PHE A 108 -3.09 5.51 11.14
C PHE A 108 -3.43 6.54 10.05
N ALA A 109 -4.35 6.23 9.14
CA ALA A 109 -4.76 7.17 8.11
C ALA A 109 -5.29 8.49 8.70
N LEU A 110 -6.07 8.43 9.79
CA LEU A 110 -6.55 9.63 10.50
C LEU A 110 -5.41 10.40 11.18
N PHE A 111 -4.52 9.72 11.91
CA PHE A 111 -3.38 10.38 12.56
C PHE A 111 -2.44 11.04 11.56
N TYR A 112 -2.17 10.36 10.46
CA TYR A 112 -1.30 10.90 9.43
C TYR A 112 -2.00 11.97 8.60
N ARG A 113 -3.34 11.98 8.48
CA ARG A 113 -4.08 13.04 7.78
C ARG A 113 -3.71 14.42 8.33
N ASP A 114 -3.76 14.61 9.64
CA ASP A 114 -3.40 15.89 10.26
C ASP A 114 -1.92 16.21 10.05
N LYS A 115 -1.07 15.19 10.15
CA LYS A 115 0.37 15.31 9.94
C LYS A 115 0.78 15.55 8.47
N PHE A 116 -0.09 15.21 7.52
CA PHE A 116 0.03 15.49 6.09
C PHE A 116 -0.52 16.88 5.75
N ARG A 117 -1.50 17.38 6.54
CA ARG A 117 -2.04 18.74 6.45
C ARG A 117 -1.06 19.78 6.99
N ASP A 118 -0.31 19.46 8.05
CA ASP A 118 0.70 20.33 8.69
C ASP A 118 2.04 20.41 7.90
N ASN A 119 1.98 20.83 6.64
CA ASN A 119 3.13 21.31 5.87
C ASN A 119 4.30 20.34 5.62
N ARG A 120 4.17 19.04 5.92
CA ARG A 120 5.25 18.06 5.62
C ARG A 120 5.17 17.50 4.21
N MET A 121 3.97 17.30 3.67
CA MET A 121 3.75 16.86 2.29
C MET A 121 4.47 17.75 1.25
N PRO A 122 4.38 19.11 1.32
CA PRO A 122 5.12 19.95 0.39
C PRO A 122 6.64 19.74 0.48
N HIS A 123 7.19 19.57 1.68
CA HIS A 123 8.64 19.32 1.86
C HIS A 123 9.07 17.96 1.25
N TYR A 124 8.28 16.90 1.44
CA TYR A 124 8.60 15.58 0.86
C TYR A 124 8.55 15.61 -0.67
N LEU A 125 7.50 16.18 -1.25
CA LEU A 125 7.34 16.25 -2.71
C LEU A 125 8.34 17.24 -3.35
N ALA A 126 8.69 18.33 -2.66
CA ALA A 126 9.73 19.25 -3.13
C ALA A 126 11.08 18.53 -3.14
N ASN A 127 11.44 17.81 -2.07
CA ASN A 127 12.66 17.02 -2.03
C ASN A 127 12.71 15.94 -3.12
N PHE A 128 11.57 15.33 -3.45
CA PHE A 128 11.47 14.41 -4.59
C PHE A 128 11.83 15.13 -5.90
N SER A 129 11.24 16.30 -6.15
CA SER A 129 11.48 17.07 -7.37
C SER A 129 12.91 17.61 -7.48
N THR A 130 13.47 18.14 -6.38
CA THR A 130 14.78 18.80 -6.36
C THR A 130 15.96 17.82 -6.32
N ASN A 131 15.92 16.84 -5.41
CA ASN A 131 17.11 16.05 -5.07
C ASN A 131 17.08 14.61 -5.58
N ARG A 132 15.89 14.06 -5.84
CA ARG A 132 15.71 12.63 -6.16
C ARG A 132 15.18 12.39 -7.56
N TYR A 133 14.57 13.39 -8.19
CA TYR A 133 14.07 13.28 -9.56
C TYR A 133 15.23 13.05 -10.54
N ASN A 134 15.11 12.03 -11.39
CA ASN A 134 16.17 11.51 -12.28
C ASN A 134 17.43 10.97 -11.59
N ARG A 135 17.44 10.93 -10.25
CA ARG A 135 18.49 10.30 -9.46
C ARG A 135 18.03 8.94 -8.96
N ASP A 136 16.81 8.91 -8.47
CA ASP A 136 16.19 7.74 -7.86
C ASP A 136 15.15 7.20 -8.81
N LYS A 137 15.37 5.96 -9.25
CA LYS A 137 14.64 5.36 -10.36
C LYS A 137 13.13 5.29 -10.17
N TRP A 138 12.65 5.18 -8.92
CA TRP A 138 11.22 5.15 -8.60
C TRP A 138 10.60 6.54 -8.46
N VAL A 139 11.40 7.58 -8.19
CA VAL A 139 10.91 8.94 -7.94
C VAL A 139 10.46 9.60 -9.23
N THR A 140 11.23 9.44 -10.32
CA THR A 140 10.86 10.00 -11.64
C THR A 140 9.49 9.52 -12.11
N PRO A 141 9.21 8.20 -12.27
CA PRO A 141 7.92 7.73 -12.74
C PRO A 141 6.78 8.05 -11.76
N LEU A 142 7.06 8.07 -10.44
CA LEU A 142 6.07 8.48 -9.45
C LEU A 142 5.68 9.95 -9.64
N MET A 143 6.67 10.85 -9.71
CA MET A 143 6.43 12.28 -9.90
C MET A 143 5.77 12.55 -11.25
N ASP A 144 6.20 11.89 -12.32
CA ASP A 144 5.58 12.02 -13.64
C ASP A 144 4.11 11.60 -13.63
N THR A 145 3.81 10.49 -12.96
CA THR A 145 2.45 9.99 -12.79
C THR A 145 1.58 10.97 -11.99
N ILE A 146 2.11 11.48 -10.87
CA ILE A 146 1.41 12.46 -10.04
C ILE A 146 1.14 13.72 -10.86
N GLN A 147 2.14 14.26 -11.55
CA GLN A 147 2.02 15.48 -12.34
C GLN A 147 1.02 15.33 -13.49
N PHE A 148 1.04 14.18 -14.17
CA PHE A 148 0.09 13.87 -15.23
C PHE A 148 -1.36 13.79 -14.73
N TYR A 149 -1.63 12.98 -13.70
CA TYR A 149 -3.01 12.74 -13.24
C TYR A 149 -3.58 13.89 -12.41
N GLN A 150 -2.74 14.56 -11.63
CA GLN A 150 -3.16 15.66 -10.76
C GLN A 150 -2.98 17.04 -11.41
N GLN A 151 -2.48 17.08 -12.65
CA GLN A 151 -2.34 18.32 -13.43
C GLN A 151 -1.60 19.42 -12.65
N CYS A 152 -0.45 19.03 -12.10
CA CYS A 152 0.38 19.83 -11.21
C CYS A 152 1.86 19.74 -11.63
N CYS A 153 2.72 20.56 -11.04
CA CYS A 153 4.16 20.49 -11.30
C CYS A 153 4.98 20.74 -10.04
N GLY A 154 6.02 19.91 -9.85
CA GLY A 154 6.86 19.93 -8.66
C GLY A 154 6.10 19.57 -7.38
N GLY A 155 6.73 19.74 -6.22
CA GLY A 155 6.09 19.53 -4.93
C GLY A 155 5.26 20.74 -4.51
N ILE A 156 5.93 21.87 -4.31
CA ILE A 156 5.35 23.18 -4.00
C ILE A 156 5.03 23.95 -5.28
N GLY A 157 5.86 23.78 -6.30
CA GLY A 157 5.60 24.35 -7.63
C GLY A 157 6.70 24.01 -8.63
N PRO A 158 6.58 24.52 -9.87
CA PRO A 158 7.50 24.17 -10.95
C PRO A 158 8.97 24.49 -10.69
N LYS A 159 9.23 25.52 -9.88
CA LYS A 159 10.58 25.95 -9.51
C LYS A 159 11.34 24.96 -8.64
N ASP A 160 10.69 23.94 -8.08
CA ASP A 160 11.37 22.91 -7.30
C ASP A 160 12.42 22.15 -8.12
N TYR A 161 12.29 22.16 -9.46
CA TYR A 161 13.29 21.60 -10.36
C TYR A 161 14.53 22.49 -10.51
N TYR A 162 14.40 23.80 -10.33
CA TYR A 162 15.50 24.74 -10.52
C TYR A 162 16.65 24.47 -9.55
N GLY A 163 17.87 24.34 -10.08
CA GLY A 163 19.06 24.01 -9.28
C GLY A 163 19.08 22.58 -8.71
N GLY A 164 18.07 21.76 -8.99
CA GLY A 164 18.02 20.36 -8.62
C GLY A 164 18.91 19.47 -9.50
N TYR A 165 19.09 18.21 -9.09
CA TYR A 165 19.97 17.26 -9.79
C TYR A 165 19.60 17.11 -11.28
N TRP A 166 18.31 16.96 -11.58
CA TRP A 166 17.83 16.84 -12.95
C TRP A 166 18.09 18.10 -13.79
N TYR A 167 17.82 19.30 -13.25
CA TYR A 167 18.04 20.55 -13.97
C TYR A 167 19.51 20.81 -14.31
N LEU A 168 20.43 20.30 -13.48
CA LEU A 168 21.87 20.41 -13.73
C LEU A 168 22.38 19.39 -14.77
N THR A 169 21.72 18.23 -14.87
CA THR A 169 22.16 17.10 -15.69
C THR A 169 21.41 16.97 -17.03
N ASN A 170 20.27 17.65 -17.21
CA ASN A 170 19.43 17.56 -18.41
C ASN A 170 19.96 18.29 -19.66
N LYS A 171 21.27 18.57 -19.74
CA LYS A 171 21.89 19.32 -20.84
C LYS A 171 22.22 18.41 -22.03
N GLU A 172 21.22 17.74 -22.59
CA GLU A 172 21.40 17.09 -23.89
C GLU A 172 21.14 18.10 -25.02
N ARG A 173 22.12 18.27 -25.92
CA ARG A 173 22.03 19.09 -27.16
C ARG A 173 21.91 20.62 -26.99
N GLY A 174 22.31 21.16 -25.83
CA GLY A 174 22.50 22.62 -25.64
C GLY A 174 21.27 23.42 -25.22
N THR A 175 20.09 22.80 -25.11
CA THR A 175 18.88 23.42 -24.57
C THR A 175 18.60 22.94 -23.15
N GLN A 176 18.59 23.85 -22.17
CA GLN A 176 18.27 23.52 -20.79
C GLN A 176 16.75 23.56 -20.59
N SER A 177 16.17 22.44 -20.15
CA SER A 177 14.75 22.39 -19.78
C SER A 177 14.57 22.86 -18.33
N PHE A 178 13.58 23.71 -18.10
CA PHE A 178 13.20 24.21 -16.78
C PHE A 178 12.36 23.20 -15.99
N VAL A 179 11.49 22.45 -16.68
CA VAL A 179 10.62 21.43 -16.07
C VAL A 179 10.53 20.16 -16.92
N PRO A 180 10.23 18.99 -16.34
CA PRO A 180 9.95 17.78 -17.11
C PRO A 180 8.67 17.89 -17.97
N PHE A 181 8.57 17.07 -19.02
CA PHE A 181 7.40 17.09 -19.90
C PHE A 181 6.08 16.66 -19.22
N SER A 182 6.15 15.92 -18.12
CA SER A 182 5.00 15.55 -17.28
C SER A 182 4.34 16.76 -16.61
N CYS A 183 5.07 17.86 -16.41
CA CYS A 183 4.52 19.14 -15.94
C CYS A 183 3.74 19.92 -17.02
N CYS A 184 3.92 19.59 -18.30
CA CYS A 184 3.29 20.31 -19.39
C CYS A 184 1.82 19.91 -19.53
N LYS A 185 1.01 20.80 -20.10
CA LYS A 185 -0.38 20.48 -20.46
C LYS A 185 -0.38 19.44 -21.58
N GLN A 186 -1.13 18.38 -21.37
CA GLN A 186 -1.13 17.18 -22.23
C GLN A 186 -2.31 17.18 -23.20
N ALA A 187 -2.12 16.62 -24.38
CA ALA A 187 -3.20 16.36 -25.33
C ALA A 187 -4.17 15.31 -24.79
N GLN A 188 -5.42 15.31 -25.29
CA GLN A 188 -6.46 14.39 -24.82
C GLN A 188 -6.11 12.89 -25.03
N ALA A 189 -5.28 12.59 -26.03
CA ALA A 189 -4.81 11.23 -26.32
C ALA A 189 -3.62 10.78 -25.45
N ALA A 190 -3.03 11.70 -24.67
CA ALA A 190 -1.87 11.41 -23.84
C ALA A 190 -2.21 10.43 -22.72
N ARG A 191 -1.19 9.71 -22.26
CA ARG A 191 -1.28 8.83 -21.09
C ARG A 191 -0.04 9.03 -20.22
N ALA A 192 -0.11 8.66 -18.94
CA ALA A 192 1.03 8.82 -18.02
C ALA A 192 2.32 8.11 -18.52
N TRP A 193 2.18 7.03 -19.29
CA TRP A 193 3.29 6.29 -19.90
C TRP A 193 3.60 6.69 -21.36
N ALA A 194 2.85 7.65 -21.92
CA ALA A 194 2.99 8.14 -23.28
C ALA A 194 2.58 9.63 -23.31
N ILE A 195 3.47 10.46 -22.79
CA ILE A 195 3.30 11.91 -22.65
C ILE A 195 3.25 12.55 -24.04
N GLN A 196 2.30 13.45 -24.25
CA GLN A 196 2.12 14.19 -25.49
C GLN A 196 1.78 15.65 -25.13
N PRO A 197 2.80 16.51 -24.94
CA PRO A 197 2.56 17.90 -24.60
C PRO A 197 1.88 18.61 -25.77
N ILE A 198 0.87 19.45 -25.48
CA ILE A 198 0.18 20.26 -26.49
C ILE A 198 1.17 21.24 -27.14
N ASP A 199 2.05 21.82 -26.31
CA ASP A 199 3.13 22.70 -26.73
C ASP A 199 4.47 21.96 -26.58
N PRO A 200 5.13 21.57 -27.68
CA PRO A 200 6.41 20.87 -27.64
C PRO A 200 7.54 21.65 -26.94
N MET A 201 7.42 22.98 -26.84
CA MET A 201 8.42 23.88 -26.26
C MET A 201 8.13 24.25 -24.80
N CYS A 202 7.08 23.69 -24.20
CA CYS A 202 6.64 23.98 -22.83
C CYS A 202 7.76 23.90 -21.78
N SER A 203 8.69 22.95 -21.93
CA SER A 203 9.75 22.66 -20.97
C SER A 203 10.89 23.67 -20.99
N ILE A 204 11.03 24.46 -22.06
CA ILE A 204 12.15 25.40 -22.25
C ILE A 204 11.76 26.86 -22.04
N TYR A 205 10.48 27.17 -21.80
CA TYR A 205 10.10 28.54 -21.47
C TYR A 205 10.62 28.95 -20.09
N PRO A 206 11.11 30.19 -19.95
CA PRO A 206 11.53 30.69 -18.65
C PRO A 206 10.33 30.79 -17.69
N TYR A 207 10.59 30.51 -16.41
CA TYR A 207 9.58 30.59 -15.36
C TYR A 207 8.86 31.94 -15.38
N TYR A 208 7.54 31.89 -15.18
CA TYR A 208 6.63 33.04 -15.15
C TYR A 208 6.41 33.80 -16.46
N SER A 209 7.01 33.38 -17.56
CA SER A 209 6.62 33.91 -18.88
C SER A 209 5.16 33.56 -19.19
N GLN A 210 4.52 34.38 -20.03
CA GLN A 210 3.15 34.11 -20.46
C GLN A 210 3.04 32.73 -21.14
N ALA A 211 4.03 32.36 -21.95
CA ALA A 211 4.09 31.05 -22.59
C ALA A 211 4.20 29.91 -21.58
N PHE A 212 5.03 30.07 -20.54
CA PHE A 212 5.16 29.08 -19.45
C PHE A 212 3.81 28.87 -18.72
N ASN A 213 3.16 29.94 -18.30
CA ASN A 213 1.88 29.85 -17.56
C ASN A 213 0.74 29.26 -18.44
N ASN A 214 0.81 29.48 -19.75
CA ASN A 214 -0.16 28.95 -20.70
C ASN A 214 0.07 27.46 -21.01
N SER A 215 1.32 26.99 -20.99
CA SER A 215 1.69 25.63 -21.45
C SER A 215 2.06 24.64 -20.32
N VAL A 216 2.31 25.11 -19.09
CA VAL A 216 2.74 24.29 -17.94
C VAL A 216 1.72 24.37 -16.80
N HIS A 217 1.55 23.29 -16.05
CA HIS A 217 0.79 23.28 -14.80
C HIS A 217 1.55 24.05 -13.73
N THR A 218 1.03 25.20 -13.29
CA THR A 218 1.73 26.10 -12.36
C THR A 218 1.48 25.78 -10.88
N GLU A 219 0.47 24.97 -10.57
CA GLU A 219 0.15 24.58 -9.20
C GLU A 219 1.05 23.43 -8.71
N GLY A 220 1.48 23.50 -7.45
CA GLY A 220 2.24 22.44 -6.81
C GLY A 220 1.43 21.19 -6.53
N CYS A 221 2.05 20.02 -6.68
CA CYS A 221 1.36 18.75 -6.48
C CYS A 221 0.90 18.50 -5.05
N HIS A 222 1.52 19.11 -4.03
CA HIS A 222 1.07 18.96 -2.65
C HIS A 222 -0.40 19.40 -2.46
N LYS A 223 -0.78 20.52 -3.08
CA LYS A 223 -2.13 21.09 -2.96
C LYS A 223 -3.14 20.23 -3.72
N LYS A 224 -2.84 19.89 -4.99
CA LYS A 224 -3.70 19.03 -5.81
C LYS A 224 -3.91 17.64 -5.19
N LEU A 225 -2.84 17.03 -4.65
CA LEU A 225 -2.96 15.75 -3.97
C LEU A 225 -3.80 15.85 -2.70
N GLN A 226 -3.63 16.90 -1.89
CA GLN A 226 -4.47 17.12 -0.71
C GLN A 226 -5.95 17.29 -1.10
N GLU A 227 -6.24 18.12 -2.10
CA GLU A 227 -7.61 18.29 -2.63
C GLU A 227 -8.19 16.96 -3.13
N TRP A 228 -7.40 16.17 -3.86
CA TRP A 228 -7.82 14.85 -4.32
C TRP A 228 -8.11 13.90 -3.15
N PHE A 229 -7.22 13.81 -2.15
CA PHE A 229 -7.44 12.97 -0.97
C PHE A 229 -8.68 13.39 -0.18
N ASP A 230 -8.90 14.70 0.01
CA ASP A 230 -10.07 15.21 0.72
C ASP A 230 -11.38 14.94 -0.04
N GLN A 231 -11.35 14.97 -1.37
CA GLN A 231 -12.51 14.59 -2.19
C GLN A 231 -12.79 13.08 -2.14
N GLN A 232 -11.74 12.25 -2.10
CA GLN A 232 -11.88 10.79 -2.15
C GLN A 232 -12.02 10.13 -0.77
N VAL A 233 -11.84 10.87 0.33
CA VAL A 233 -11.88 10.32 1.70
C VAL A 233 -13.19 9.59 2.00
N ILE A 234 -14.31 10.07 1.46
CA ILE A 234 -15.62 9.46 1.63
C ILE A 234 -15.66 8.07 0.98
N ILE A 235 -15.07 7.91 -0.21
CA ILE A 235 -15.03 6.62 -0.91
C ILE A 235 -14.23 5.61 -0.08
N PHE A 236 -13.04 6.00 0.40
CA PHE A 236 -12.22 5.12 1.24
C PHE A 236 -12.94 4.72 2.53
N ALA A 237 -13.66 5.65 3.17
CA ALA A 237 -14.44 5.36 4.36
C ALA A 237 -15.58 4.35 4.08
N VAL A 238 -16.35 4.56 3.00
CA VAL A 238 -17.45 3.66 2.61
C VAL A 238 -16.94 2.25 2.31
N VAL A 239 -15.83 2.14 1.56
CA VAL A 239 -15.20 0.85 1.27
C VAL A 239 -14.75 0.16 2.56
N GLY A 240 -14.08 0.89 3.47
CA GLY A 240 -13.64 0.35 4.75
C GLY A 240 -14.78 -0.16 5.63
N PHE A 241 -15.86 0.62 5.78
CA PHE A 241 -17.03 0.18 6.55
C PHE A 241 -17.75 -1.01 5.91
N SER A 242 -17.80 -1.07 4.58
CA SER A 242 -18.39 -2.21 3.85
C SER A 242 -17.58 -3.49 4.07
N LEU A 243 -16.25 -3.41 4.05
CA LEU A 243 -15.36 -4.54 4.35
C LEU A 243 -15.53 -5.01 5.81
N ALA A 244 -15.54 -4.09 6.76
CA ALA A 244 -15.79 -4.39 8.16
C ALA A 244 -17.14 -5.08 8.39
N ALA A 245 -18.21 -4.59 7.77
CA ALA A 245 -19.53 -5.20 7.86
C ALA A 245 -19.54 -6.62 7.26
N PHE A 246 -18.89 -6.81 6.12
CA PHE A 246 -18.78 -8.12 5.46
C PHE A 246 -18.05 -9.15 6.34
N GLN A 247 -16.97 -8.74 7.02
CA GLN A 247 -16.26 -9.59 7.98
C GLN A 247 -17.13 -9.99 9.17
N ILE A 248 -17.89 -9.04 9.74
CA ILE A 248 -18.81 -9.31 10.85
C ILE A 248 -19.87 -10.34 10.43
N ILE A 249 -20.44 -10.21 9.23
CA ILE A 249 -21.39 -11.19 8.69
C ILE A 249 -20.75 -12.58 8.62
N GLY A 250 -19.51 -12.68 8.10
CA GLY A 250 -18.77 -13.94 8.07
C GLY A 250 -18.56 -14.57 9.44
N ILE A 251 -18.18 -13.76 10.44
CA ILE A 251 -18.01 -14.21 11.82
C ILE A 251 -19.35 -14.72 12.39
N CYS A 252 -20.44 -13.97 12.21
CA CYS A 252 -21.77 -14.38 12.67
C CYS A 252 -22.19 -15.72 12.05
N LEU A 253 -22.03 -15.89 10.73
CA LEU A 253 -22.34 -17.15 10.03
C LEU A 253 -21.50 -18.32 10.57
N ALA A 254 -20.20 -18.11 10.78
CA ALA A 254 -19.32 -19.13 11.35
C ALA A 254 -19.72 -19.52 12.78
N ILE A 255 -20.08 -18.55 13.63
CA ILE A 255 -20.54 -18.83 15.01
C ILE A 255 -21.85 -19.61 15.01
N ILE A 256 -22.83 -19.20 14.19
CA ILE A 256 -24.11 -19.90 14.05
C ILE A 256 -23.88 -21.35 13.61
N MET A 257 -22.99 -21.55 12.64
CA MET A 257 -22.66 -22.88 12.15
C MET A 257 -21.91 -23.73 13.19
N CYS A 258 -20.97 -23.15 13.95
CA CYS A 258 -20.28 -23.81 15.06
C CYS A 258 -21.26 -24.30 16.14
N ARG A 259 -22.29 -23.50 16.46
CA ARG A 259 -23.33 -23.87 17.43
C ARG A 259 -24.21 -25.03 16.93
N HIS A 260 -24.45 -25.10 15.62
CA HIS A 260 -25.28 -26.16 15.04
C HIS A 260 -24.57 -27.53 14.98
N ILE A 261 -23.24 -27.55 14.90
CA ILE A 261 -22.46 -28.79 14.91
C ILE A 261 -22.48 -29.36 16.34
N HIS A 262 -23.43 -30.23 16.71
CA HIS A 262 -23.46 -30.96 17.99
C HIS A 262 -22.87 -32.38 17.82
N GLY A 263 -21.70 -32.66 18.40
CA GLY A 263 -21.05 -33.98 18.38
C GLY A 263 -19.57 -33.95 17.96
N TYR A 264 -18.74 -34.72 18.64
CA TYR A 264 -17.28 -34.67 18.74
C TYR A 264 -16.45 -34.79 17.44
N SER A 265 -15.32 -34.05 17.40
CA SER A 265 -13.96 -34.54 17.11
C SER A 265 -12.99 -33.36 17.26
N TYR A 266 -12.25 -33.32 18.38
CA TYR A 266 -11.04 -32.51 18.49
C TYR A 266 -10.00 -33.14 17.56
N VAL A 267 -9.84 -32.59 16.35
CA VAL A 267 -8.60 -32.85 15.61
C VAL A 267 -7.52 -32.03 16.30
N GLU A 268 -6.50 -32.70 16.85
CA GLU A 268 -5.36 -32.04 17.49
C GLU A 268 -4.74 -30.97 16.57
N MET A 269 -4.74 -29.74 17.05
CA MET A 269 -4.24 -28.53 16.38
C MET A 269 -2.71 -28.42 16.45
N LYS A 270 -1.96 -29.37 15.85
CA LYS A 270 -0.53 -29.12 15.57
C LYS A 270 -0.32 -28.33 14.28
N SER A 271 -1.17 -28.53 13.28
CA SER A 271 -1.05 -27.91 11.96
C SER A 271 -1.61 -26.48 11.88
N VAL A 272 -2.69 -26.15 12.61
CA VAL A 272 -3.27 -24.79 12.60
C VAL A 272 -2.41 -23.79 13.37
N ASN A 273 -1.81 -24.19 14.50
CA ASN A 273 -0.83 -23.37 15.21
C ASN A 273 0.40 -23.09 14.33
N LEU A 274 0.89 -24.09 13.60
CA LEU A 274 1.99 -23.89 12.67
C LEU A 274 1.61 -22.95 11.51
N VAL A 275 0.41 -23.07 10.93
CA VAL A 275 -0.06 -22.15 9.89
C VAL A 275 -0.28 -20.74 10.42
N PHE A 276 -0.82 -20.59 11.64
CA PHE A 276 -1.01 -19.29 12.27
C PHE A 276 0.33 -18.62 12.62
N VAL A 277 1.29 -19.39 13.12
CA VAL A 277 2.67 -18.93 13.38
C VAL A 277 3.39 -18.61 12.08
N VAL A 278 3.29 -19.45 11.05
CA VAL A 278 3.89 -19.19 9.73
C VAL A 278 3.23 -17.98 9.07
N PHE A 279 1.92 -17.78 9.22
CA PHE A 279 1.22 -16.63 8.66
C PHE A 279 1.54 -15.34 9.43
N LEU A 280 1.56 -15.38 10.76
CA LEU A 280 2.07 -14.29 11.58
C LEU A 280 3.53 -13.98 11.26
N PHE A 281 4.35 -15.00 11.02
CA PHE A 281 5.75 -14.84 10.66
C PHE A 281 5.90 -14.26 9.23
N LEU A 282 5.10 -14.70 8.25
CA LEU A 282 5.12 -14.16 6.88
C LEU A 282 4.54 -12.73 6.81
N PHE A 283 3.48 -12.45 7.57
CA PHE A 283 2.93 -11.11 7.72
C PHE A 283 3.94 -10.21 8.46
N ALA A 284 4.51 -10.67 9.58
CA ALA A 284 5.56 -9.96 10.31
C ALA A 284 6.85 -9.81 9.49
N MET A 285 7.20 -10.74 8.59
CA MET A 285 8.33 -10.61 7.67
C MET A 285 8.02 -9.63 6.53
N SER A 286 6.77 -9.53 6.09
CA SER A 286 6.34 -8.53 5.10
C SER A 286 6.46 -7.10 5.64
N PHE A 287 6.22 -6.89 6.94
CA PHE A 287 6.48 -5.62 7.62
C PHE A 287 7.90 -5.50 8.21
N GLY A 288 8.54 -6.61 8.55
CA GLY A 288 9.81 -6.70 9.26
C GLY A 288 11.05 -6.69 8.36
N ASN A 289 10.94 -7.16 7.11
CA ASN A 289 12.03 -7.01 6.14
C ASN A 289 12.28 -5.55 5.76
N ALA A 290 11.29 -4.66 5.92
CA ALA A 290 11.49 -3.21 5.84
C ALA A 290 12.34 -2.65 7.02
N TYR A 291 12.43 -3.37 8.15
CA TYR A 291 13.20 -2.98 9.33
C TYR A 291 14.59 -3.65 9.40
N ILE A 292 14.74 -4.88 8.90
CA ILE A 292 16.00 -5.65 9.00
C ILE A 292 17.02 -5.23 7.94
N LEU A 293 16.61 -4.79 6.74
CA LEU A 293 17.53 -4.18 5.76
C LEU A 293 18.20 -2.90 6.27
N LYS A 294 17.57 -2.20 7.23
CA LYS A 294 18.14 -0.99 7.86
C LYS A 294 19.30 -1.28 8.81
N ARG A 295 19.54 -2.54 9.21
CA ARG A 295 20.55 -2.88 10.22
C ARG A 295 21.93 -3.19 9.65
N HIS A 296 22.06 -3.38 8.33
CA HIS A 296 23.34 -3.73 7.71
C HIS A 296 24.08 -2.56 7.03
N TYR A 297 23.49 -1.37 6.97
CA TYR A 297 24.20 -0.17 6.50
C TYR A 297 24.65 0.69 7.68
N GLU A 298 25.94 0.58 8.02
CA GLU A 298 26.65 1.58 8.84
C GLU A 298 26.53 2.96 8.17
N TYR A 299 25.63 3.80 8.68
CA TYR A 299 25.55 5.20 8.27
C TYR A 299 26.50 6.06 9.13
N PRO A 300 27.27 7.00 8.54
CA PRO A 300 28.19 7.86 9.28
C PRO A 300 27.49 8.76 10.32
N ARG A 301 28.25 9.08 11.38
CA ARG A 301 27.85 9.62 12.70
C ARG A 301 27.02 10.92 12.78
N SER A 302 26.58 11.54 11.69
CA SER A 302 25.89 12.86 11.76
C SER A 302 24.36 12.82 11.83
N ILE A 303 23.72 11.65 11.63
CA ILE A 303 22.23 11.53 11.57
C ILE A 303 21.65 10.87 12.84
N ARG A 304 22.38 10.87 13.96
CA ARG A 304 21.89 10.26 15.22
C ARG A 304 20.78 11.09 15.90
N THR A 305 20.61 12.36 15.54
CA THR A 305 19.76 13.30 16.30
C THR A 305 18.32 13.41 15.80
N ILE A 306 18.00 12.93 14.58
CA ILE A 306 16.65 13.09 13.99
C ILE A 306 15.75 11.87 14.25
N TYR A 307 16.31 10.70 14.57
CA TYR A 307 15.55 9.47 14.83
C TYR A 307 15.12 9.26 16.29
N GLY A 308 15.32 10.26 17.17
CA GLY A 308 14.86 10.22 18.56
C GLY A 308 13.36 10.50 18.79
N MET A 309 12.56 10.69 17.74
CA MET A 309 11.14 11.08 17.85
C MET A 309 10.14 10.04 17.29
N VAL A 310 10.60 8.84 16.94
CA VAL A 310 9.69 7.70 16.76
C VAL A 310 9.58 7.03 18.14
N PRO A 311 8.38 6.89 18.74
CA PRO A 311 8.26 6.20 20.02
C PRO A 311 8.78 4.76 19.84
N ASP A 312 9.88 4.47 20.52
CA ASP A 312 10.50 3.16 20.53
C ASP A 312 9.56 2.18 21.26
N PHE A 313 8.75 1.43 20.51
CA PHE A 313 7.93 0.35 21.04
C PHE A 313 8.77 -0.74 21.75
N SER A 314 10.10 -0.79 21.53
CA SER A 314 11.04 -1.63 22.31
C SER A 314 11.17 -1.17 23.76
N ALA A 315 11.02 0.12 24.04
CA ALA A 315 11.13 0.67 25.39
C ALA A 315 9.88 0.40 26.23
N MET A 316 8.69 0.39 25.62
CA MET A 316 7.42 0.09 26.30
C MET A 316 7.31 -1.40 26.70
N MET A 317 7.88 -2.31 25.91
CA MET A 317 7.95 -3.75 26.22
C MET A 317 9.01 -4.09 27.28
N ARG A 318 9.98 -3.20 27.54
CA ARG A 318 11.02 -3.42 28.57
C ARG A 318 10.57 -3.07 29.99
N VAL A 319 9.48 -2.31 30.14
CA VAL A 319 8.94 -1.91 31.46
C VAL A 319 8.03 -2.98 32.07
N TYR A 320 7.44 -3.88 31.26
CA TYR A 320 6.58 -4.97 31.76
C TYR A 320 7.34 -6.26 32.11
N GLY A 321 8.65 -6.34 31.85
CA GLY A 321 9.47 -7.55 32.04
C GLY A 321 10.35 -7.60 33.29
N LYS A 322 10.29 -6.61 34.19
CA LYS A 322 11.07 -6.61 35.45
C LYS A 322 10.15 -6.54 36.67
N ARG A 323 9.40 -7.63 36.90
CA ARG A 323 8.84 -7.92 38.23
C ARG A 323 8.64 -9.43 38.41
N SER A 324 9.74 -10.17 38.41
CA SER A 324 9.90 -11.44 39.11
C SER A 324 11.40 -11.67 39.27
N ASP A 325 11.81 -12.23 40.40
CA ASP A 325 13.16 -12.71 40.72
C ASP A 325 14.06 -11.73 41.50
N THR A 326 13.61 -11.42 42.72
CA THR A 326 14.48 -11.37 43.89
C THR A 326 13.74 -12.02 45.06
N GLY A 327 14.15 -13.24 45.42
CA GLY A 327 13.54 -14.01 46.49
C GLY A 327 14.13 -15.43 46.61
N MET A 328 15.44 -15.52 46.86
CA MET A 328 16.09 -16.43 47.83
C MET A 328 17.59 -16.18 47.83
#